data_AF-A0A6T9HWI6-F1
#
_entry.id   AF-A0A6T9HWI6-F1
#
_cell.length_a   1.000
_cell.length_b   1.000
_cell.length_c   1.000
_cell.angle_alpha   90.00
_cell.angle_beta   90.00
_cell.angle_gamma   90.00
#
_symmetry.space_group_name_H-M   'P 1'
#
loop_
_entity.id
_entity.type
_entity.pdbx_description
1 polymer ?
#
loop_
_entity_poly.entity_id
_entity_poly.type
_entity_poly.pdbx_seq_one_letter_code
_entity_poly.pdbx_strand_id
1 'polypeptide(L)'
;MPALLSNLLHCCSHSDSGGQLDVVQLISESDELRADDSVECEGTTKRSERYRTGPVTPRQRTFKDRVRLPTMRRYPIPPSCSADDPEDRRRQELLRIHQEFVLDLHRGVHMTQLTANTEYASVHCQLMEDLCTLKMDQGSGCIVEFPLTAVSKVYRIVKQNEKWYSTGAMDHNAHNDGANTEHIVVVEFLRRKIAFVFTEVEAAQSFLMCMELLIRRAQEFGDSEPSDTPHIKNAIAAPSR
;
A
#
# COMPACT_ATOMS: atom_id res chain seq x y z
N MET A 1 32.58 -11.52 10.33
CA MET A 1 32.11 -10.16 10.66
C MET A 1 30.91 -9.83 9.77
N PRO A 2 29.66 -10.06 10.22
CA PRO A 2 28.46 -9.72 9.47
C PRO A 2 27.81 -8.47 10.08
N ALA A 3 27.88 -7.31 9.43
CA ALA A 3 27.32 -6.07 10.00
C ALA A 3 26.94 -4.99 8.97
N LEU A 4 26.35 -5.33 7.81
CA LEU A 4 25.78 -4.30 6.90
C LEU A 4 24.46 -4.67 6.20
N LEU A 5 23.92 -5.88 6.38
CA LEU A 5 22.66 -6.31 5.73
C LEU A 5 21.42 -6.30 6.65
N SER A 6 21.55 -5.82 7.90
CA SER A 6 20.43 -5.76 8.87
C SER A 6 19.60 -4.46 8.81
N ASN A 7 19.97 -3.46 8.02
CA ASN A 7 19.42 -2.11 8.19
C ASN A 7 18.24 -1.72 7.29
N LEU A 8 17.62 -2.64 6.55
CA LEU A 8 16.33 -2.34 5.91
C LEU A 8 15.13 -3.10 6.48
N LEU A 9 15.32 -4.23 7.18
CA LEU A 9 14.22 -5.08 7.66
C LEU A 9 14.60 -5.84 8.96
N HIS A 10 14.91 -5.09 10.02
CA HIS A 10 15.01 -5.54 11.42
C HIS A 10 14.66 -4.29 12.26
N CYS A 11 13.86 -4.27 13.33
CA CYS A 11 13.48 -5.31 14.26
C CYS A 11 12.33 -4.80 15.17
N CYS A 12 11.60 -5.73 15.79
CA CYS A 12 11.05 -5.46 17.12
C CYS A 12 12.19 -5.40 18.14
N SER A 13 12.07 -4.46 19.08
CA SER A 13 12.84 -4.29 20.34
C SER A 13 14.04 -3.32 20.30
N HIS A 14 13.72 -2.09 20.72
CA HIS A 14 14.48 -1.22 21.63
C HIS A 14 15.64 -0.33 21.14
N SER A 15 15.51 0.95 21.56
CA SER A 15 16.51 2.01 21.81
C SER A 15 17.20 2.72 20.62
N ASP A 16 16.63 3.88 20.31
CA ASP A 16 17.21 5.24 20.24
C ASP A 16 18.39 5.58 19.30
N SER A 17 18.30 6.84 18.82
CA SER A 17 19.29 7.73 18.23
C SER A 17 19.71 7.55 16.76
N GLY A 18 19.18 8.47 15.93
CA GLY A 18 20.01 9.51 15.30
C GLY A 18 20.81 9.16 14.03
N GLY A 19 20.23 9.55 12.89
CA GLY A 19 20.94 10.34 11.86
C GLY A 19 21.90 9.64 10.89
N GLN A 20 21.87 10.16 9.66
CA GLN A 20 22.91 10.09 8.61
C GLN A 20 22.88 8.85 7.70
N LEU A 21 22.33 9.06 6.50
CA LEU A 21 22.43 8.15 5.36
C LEU A 21 23.82 8.29 4.76
N ASP A 22 24.61 7.22 4.82
CA ASP A 22 25.86 7.14 4.07
C ASP A 22 25.74 6.11 2.94
N VAL A 23 26.24 6.54 1.79
CA VAL A 23 26.20 5.86 0.50
C VAL A 23 27.25 4.76 0.51
N VAL A 24 26.84 3.50 0.41
CA VAL A 24 27.81 2.40 0.25
C VAL A 24 27.44 1.54 -0.96
N GLN A 25 28.15 1.85 -2.03
CA GLN A 25 28.26 1.14 -3.29
C GLN A 25 29.23 -0.03 -3.10
N LEU A 26 28.80 -1.29 -3.26
CA LEU A 26 29.71 -2.43 -3.23
C LEU A 26 29.40 -3.46 -4.32
N ILE A 27 30.27 -3.40 -5.33
CA ILE A 27 31.04 -4.46 -6.03
C ILE A 27 30.35 -5.79 -6.40
N SER A 28 30.34 -6.03 -7.71
CA SER A 28 30.13 -7.32 -8.36
C SER A 28 31.32 -8.26 -8.12
N GLU A 29 31.02 -9.51 -7.77
CA GLU A 29 31.85 -10.66 -8.10
C GLU A 29 30.93 -11.70 -8.76
N SER A 30 31.16 -11.88 -10.06
CA SER A 30 30.54 -12.92 -10.89
C SER A 30 31.46 -14.12 -10.86
N ASP A 31 30.91 -15.32 -10.72
CA ASP A 31 31.54 -16.50 -11.31
C ASP A 31 30.48 -17.42 -11.92
N GLU A 32 30.79 -17.85 -13.13
CA GLU A 32 29.94 -18.57 -14.07
C GLU A 32 29.79 -20.04 -13.65
N LEU A 33 28.72 -20.72 -14.09
CA LEU A 33 28.80 -22.09 -14.63
C LEU A 33 27.48 -22.51 -15.32
N ARG A 34 27.56 -22.54 -16.65
CA ARG A 34 26.95 -23.41 -17.68
C ARG A 34 25.73 -24.32 -17.37
N ALA A 35 24.67 -24.04 -18.13
CA ALA A 35 23.92 -24.88 -19.10
C ALA A 35 23.55 -26.36 -18.85
N ASP A 36 22.27 -26.58 -19.17
CA ASP A 36 21.63 -27.75 -19.83
C ASP A 36 20.94 -28.78 -18.91
N ASP A 37 19.60 -28.78 -18.88
CA ASP A 37 18.79 -29.82 -19.52
C ASP A 37 17.28 -29.54 -19.34
N SER A 38 16.51 -29.94 -20.33
CA SER A 38 15.09 -29.64 -20.53
C SER A 38 14.18 -30.54 -19.69
N VAL A 39 13.09 -29.98 -19.14
CA VAL A 39 11.84 -30.74 -18.99
C VAL A 39 10.64 -29.81 -19.03
N GLU A 40 9.83 -29.99 -20.08
CA GLU A 40 8.52 -29.39 -20.29
C GLU A 40 7.56 -29.81 -19.16
N CYS A 41 6.94 -28.81 -18.53
CA CYS A 41 5.67 -28.98 -17.83
C CYS A 41 4.73 -27.88 -18.34
N GLU A 42 3.95 -28.24 -19.37
CA GLU A 42 2.79 -27.48 -19.80
C GLU A 42 1.80 -27.34 -18.63
N GLY A 43 1.72 -26.14 -18.08
CA GLY A 43 0.75 -25.75 -17.07
C GLY A 43 0.20 -24.37 -17.40
N THR A 44 -0.70 -24.34 -18.38
CA THR A 44 -1.44 -23.14 -18.81
C THR A 44 -2.13 -22.47 -17.62
N THR A 45 -1.59 -21.35 -17.15
CA THR A 45 -2.35 -20.38 -16.33
C THR A 45 -2.42 -19.04 -17.04
N LYS A 46 -2.99 -19.07 -18.25
CA LYS A 46 -3.67 -17.90 -18.80
C LYS A 46 -4.98 -17.73 -18.04
N ARG A 47 -4.96 -17.00 -16.93
CA ARG A 47 -6.19 -16.40 -16.42
C ARG A 47 -5.89 -15.04 -15.81
N SER A 48 -5.81 -14.06 -16.70
CA SER A 48 -6.40 -12.75 -16.47
C SER A 48 -7.80 -12.98 -15.88
N GLU A 49 -7.88 -12.90 -14.56
CA GLU A 49 -9.14 -12.77 -13.85
C GLU A 49 -9.69 -11.41 -14.21
N ARG A 50 -10.41 -11.39 -15.33
CA ARG A 50 -11.44 -10.41 -15.62
C ARG A 50 -12.21 -10.19 -14.32
N TYR A 51 -12.04 -8.99 -13.76
CA TYR A 51 -12.84 -8.43 -12.69
C TYR A 51 -14.26 -8.99 -12.78
N ARG A 52 -14.66 -9.76 -11.76
CA ARG A 52 -16.04 -10.25 -11.67
C ARG A 52 -16.94 -9.04 -11.49
N THR A 53 -17.40 -8.47 -12.60
CA THR A 53 -18.55 -7.55 -12.68
C THR A 53 -19.83 -8.34 -12.43
N GLY A 54 -19.90 -9.03 -11.29
CA GLY A 54 -21.14 -9.60 -10.78
C GLY A 54 -22.12 -8.48 -10.42
N PRO A 55 -23.44 -8.73 -10.50
CA PRO A 55 -24.45 -7.75 -10.15
C PRO A 55 -24.22 -7.24 -8.72
N VAL A 56 -24.13 -5.91 -8.57
CA VAL A 56 -23.93 -5.24 -7.28
C VAL A 56 -25.13 -5.55 -6.39
N THR A 57 -24.89 -6.20 -5.24
CA THR A 57 -25.96 -6.49 -4.28
C THR A 57 -26.44 -5.21 -3.59
N PRO A 58 -27.67 -5.14 -3.05
CA PRO A 58 -28.15 -3.96 -2.33
C PRO A 58 -27.21 -3.51 -1.21
N ARG A 59 -26.65 -4.47 -0.45
CA ARG A 59 -25.64 -4.19 0.58
C ARG A 59 -24.36 -3.56 0.03
N GLN A 60 -23.88 -4.05 -1.13
CA GLN A 60 -22.70 -3.47 -1.78
C GLN A 60 -22.98 -2.06 -2.30
N ARG A 61 -24.20 -1.75 -2.76
CA ARG A 61 -24.58 -0.39 -3.15
C ARG A 61 -24.53 0.56 -1.96
N THR A 62 -25.16 0.19 -0.84
CA THR A 62 -25.12 0.98 0.40
C THR A 62 -23.69 1.19 0.89
N PHE A 63 -22.84 0.17 0.79
CA PHE A 63 -21.42 0.31 1.11
C PHE A 63 -20.70 1.27 0.16
N LYS A 64 -20.92 1.14 -1.16
CA LYS A 64 -20.37 2.05 -2.19
C LYS A 64 -20.76 3.51 -1.94
N ASP A 65 -22.00 3.76 -1.53
CA ASP A 65 -22.53 5.11 -1.26
C ASP A 65 -21.86 5.75 -0.03
N ARG A 66 -21.39 4.93 0.91
CA ARG A 66 -20.55 5.38 2.02
C ARG A 66 -19.14 5.74 1.54
N VAL A 67 -18.71 5.29 0.36
CA VAL A 67 -17.39 5.60 -0.17
C VAL A 67 -17.34 6.99 -0.78
N ARG A 68 -16.59 7.89 -0.12
CA ARG A 68 -16.41 9.30 -0.49
C ARG A 68 -14.93 9.63 -0.58
N LEU A 69 -14.61 10.65 -1.37
CA LEU A 69 -13.26 11.21 -1.41
C LEU A 69 -12.95 11.93 -0.09
N PRO A 70 -11.72 11.81 0.44
CA PRO A 70 -11.26 12.58 1.59
C PRO A 70 -11.19 14.08 1.28
N THR A 71 -11.26 14.92 2.31
CA THR A 71 -11.10 16.36 2.18
C THR A 71 -9.67 16.73 1.84
N MET A 72 -9.46 17.25 0.62
CA MET A 72 -8.11 17.60 0.14
C MET A 72 -8.08 18.98 -0.53
N ARG A 73 -6.94 19.68 -0.36
CA ARG A 73 -6.68 20.94 -1.07
C ARG A 73 -6.54 20.75 -2.58
N ARG A 74 -5.92 19.65 -2.99
CA ARG A 74 -5.72 19.26 -4.39
C ARG A 74 -5.81 17.76 -4.52
N TYR A 75 -6.71 17.28 -5.38
CA TYR A 75 -6.84 15.87 -5.70
C TYR A 75 -5.81 15.43 -6.74
N PRO A 76 -5.35 14.16 -6.70
CA PRO A 76 -4.58 13.59 -7.79
C PRO A 76 -5.42 13.53 -9.06
N ILE A 77 -4.76 13.63 -10.22
CA ILE A 77 -5.42 13.52 -11.53
C ILE A 77 -5.56 12.04 -11.86
N PRO A 78 -6.78 11.52 -12.10
CA PRO A 78 -6.97 10.15 -12.56
C PRO A 78 -6.21 9.86 -13.87
N PRO A 79 -5.73 8.62 -14.10
CA PRO A 79 -5.07 8.25 -15.36
C PRO A 79 -5.93 8.49 -16.62
N SER A 80 -7.26 8.48 -16.46
CA SER A 80 -8.24 8.71 -17.53
C SER A 80 -8.55 10.19 -17.81
N CYS A 81 -7.92 11.12 -17.07
CA CYS A 81 -8.14 12.56 -17.20
C CYS A 81 -6.85 13.33 -17.46
N SER A 82 -6.97 14.51 -18.07
CA SER A 82 -5.88 15.48 -18.25
C SER A 82 -5.99 16.63 -17.24
N ALA A 83 -4.94 17.45 -17.13
CA ALA A 83 -4.96 18.67 -16.30
C ALA A 83 -5.95 19.73 -16.80
N ASP A 84 -6.25 19.71 -18.09
CA ASP A 84 -7.17 20.64 -18.77
C ASP A 84 -8.64 20.24 -18.60
N ASP A 85 -8.91 19.01 -18.15
CA ASP A 85 -10.26 18.57 -17.88
C ASP A 85 -10.91 19.39 -16.75
N PRO A 86 -12.21 19.70 -16.87
CA PRO A 86 -12.98 20.36 -15.81
C PRO A 86 -12.79 19.66 -14.46
N GLU A 87 -12.66 20.44 -13.39
CA GLU A 87 -12.42 19.89 -12.04
C GLU A 87 -13.51 18.90 -11.63
N ASP A 88 -14.77 19.20 -11.93
CA ASP A 88 -15.89 18.31 -11.62
C ASP A 88 -15.79 16.96 -12.33
N ARG A 89 -15.36 16.96 -13.59
CA ARG A 89 -15.12 15.72 -14.35
C ARG A 89 -14.01 14.89 -13.70
N ARG A 90 -12.88 15.52 -13.39
CA ARG A 90 -11.74 14.86 -12.72
C ARG A 90 -12.14 14.27 -11.38
N ARG A 91 -12.89 15.04 -10.57
CA ARG A 91 -13.36 14.62 -9.25
C ARG A 91 -14.35 13.46 -9.34
N GLN A 92 -15.28 13.51 -10.30
CA GLN A 92 -16.25 12.44 -10.53
C GLN A 92 -15.55 11.14 -10.93
N GLU A 93 -14.59 11.21 -11.84
CA GLU A 93 -13.84 10.03 -12.30
C GLU A 93 -12.93 9.48 -11.19
N LEU A 94 -12.29 10.34 -10.41
CA LEU A 94 -11.50 9.93 -9.25
C LEU A 94 -12.36 9.18 -8.23
N LEU A 95 -13.55 9.71 -7.93
CA LEU A 95 -14.51 9.05 -7.05
C LEU A 95 -14.93 7.69 -7.61
N ARG A 96 -15.21 7.59 -8.91
CA ARG A 96 -15.61 6.34 -9.55
C ARG A 96 -14.54 5.25 -9.38
N ILE A 97 -13.29 5.55 -9.74
CA ILE A 97 -12.16 4.61 -9.62
C ILE A 97 -11.91 4.24 -8.16
N HIS A 98 -11.95 5.22 -7.26
CA HIS A 98 -11.77 4.97 -5.83
C HIS A 98 -12.87 4.07 -5.25
N GLN A 99 -14.13 4.28 -5.64
CA GLN A 99 -15.25 3.45 -5.22
C GLN A 99 -15.13 2.01 -5.71
N GLU A 100 -14.70 1.81 -6.95
CA GLU A 100 -14.44 0.48 -7.52
C GLU A 100 -13.32 -0.23 -6.76
N PHE A 101 -12.19 0.46 -6.54
CA PHE A 101 -11.08 -0.05 -5.74
C PHE A 101 -11.52 -0.48 -4.33
N VAL A 102 -12.23 0.38 -3.62
CA VAL A 102 -12.68 0.10 -2.25
C VAL A 102 -13.65 -1.08 -2.19
N LEU A 103 -14.53 -1.21 -3.19
CA LEU A 103 -15.44 -2.35 -3.29
C LEU A 103 -14.70 -3.66 -3.53
N ASP A 104 -13.72 -3.67 -4.43
CA ASP A 104 -12.93 -4.86 -4.71
C ASP A 104 -12.09 -5.26 -3.50
N LEU A 105 -11.46 -4.29 -2.84
CA LEU A 105 -10.72 -4.55 -1.61
C LEU A 105 -11.63 -5.04 -0.47
N HIS A 106 -12.86 -4.52 -0.35
CA HIS A 106 -13.83 -5.00 0.65
C HIS A 106 -14.35 -6.42 0.34
N ARG A 107 -14.45 -6.80 -0.93
CA ARG A 107 -14.80 -8.16 -1.35
C ARG A 107 -13.71 -9.18 -1.01
N GLY A 108 -12.47 -8.71 -0.84
CA GLY A 108 -11.31 -9.56 -0.69
C GLY A 108 -10.59 -9.73 -2.03
N VAL A 109 -9.29 -9.48 -2.04
CA VAL A 109 -8.43 -9.58 -3.22
C VAL A 109 -7.13 -10.28 -2.86
N HIS A 110 -6.65 -11.15 -3.75
CA HIS A 110 -5.31 -11.72 -3.63
C HIS A 110 -4.28 -10.81 -4.28
N MET A 111 -3.18 -10.57 -3.59
CA MET A 111 -2.09 -9.72 -4.04
C MET A 111 -0.76 -10.42 -3.83
N THR A 112 0.23 -10.07 -4.64
CA THR A 112 1.61 -10.51 -4.42
C THR A 112 2.29 -9.57 -3.43
N GLN A 113 2.71 -10.12 -2.29
CA GLN A 113 3.53 -9.43 -1.30
C GLN A 113 5.00 -9.78 -1.50
N LEU A 114 5.88 -8.79 -1.38
CA LEU A 114 7.30 -9.02 -1.15
C LEU A 114 7.56 -9.10 0.36
N THR A 115 8.08 -10.23 0.81
CA THR A 115 8.36 -10.50 2.21
C THR A 115 9.72 -9.94 2.64
N ALA A 116 10.02 -10.00 3.95
CA ALA A 116 11.28 -9.50 4.48
C ALA A 116 12.51 -10.29 4.01
N ASN A 117 12.34 -11.57 3.68
CA ASN A 117 13.35 -12.43 3.06
C ASN A 117 13.40 -12.29 1.53
N THR A 118 12.80 -11.23 0.97
CA THR A 118 12.77 -10.95 -0.48
C THR A 118 12.08 -12.03 -1.32
N GLU A 119 11.24 -12.85 -0.68
CA GLU A 119 10.42 -13.86 -1.34
C GLU A 119 9.06 -13.27 -1.73
N TYR A 120 8.44 -13.88 -2.72
CA TYR A 120 7.11 -13.50 -3.17
C TYR A 120 6.09 -14.44 -2.53
N ALA A 121 5.11 -13.86 -1.86
CA ALA A 121 4.01 -14.58 -1.24
C ALA A 121 2.66 -14.07 -1.77
N SER A 122 1.70 -14.97 -1.97
CA SER A 122 0.32 -14.59 -2.23
C SER A 122 -0.36 -14.28 -0.89
N VAL A 123 -0.92 -13.09 -0.77
CA VAL A 123 -1.66 -12.65 0.43
C VAL A 123 -3.09 -12.30 0.08
N HIS A 124 -4.02 -12.60 0.96
CA HIS A 124 -5.41 -12.17 0.83
C HIS A 124 -5.63 -10.90 1.64
N CYS A 125 -6.03 -9.82 0.98
CA CYS A 125 -6.29 -8.52 1.58
C CYS A 125 -7.79 -8.24 1.57
N GLN A 126 -8.35 -7.80 2.70
CA GLN A 126 -9.75 -7.41 2.81
C GLN A 126 -9.94 -6.14 3.63
N LEU A 127 -10.61 -5.14 3.06
CA LEU A 127 -11.03 -3.95 3.80
C LEU A 127 -12.31 -4.22 4.59
N MET A 128 -12.33 -3.76 5.84
CA MET A 128 -13.50 -3.88 6.72
C MET A 128 -14.57 -2.82 6.44
N GLU A 129 -15.77 -3.05 6.97
CA GLU A 129 -16.92 -2.14 6.78
C GLU A 129 -16.72 -0.75 7.40
N ASP A 130 -15.80 -0.62 8.35
CA ASP A 130 -15.37 0.64 8.95
C ASP A 130 -14.56 1.53 8.00
N LEU A 131 -14.09 0.99 6.86
CA LEU A 131 -13.21 1.65 5.89
C LEU A 131 -11.88 2.12 6.48
N CYS A 132 -11.53 1.62 7.67
CA CYS A 132 -10.36 2.01 8.44
C CYS A 132 -9.44 0.81 8.73
N THR A 133 -9.94 -0.42 8.64
CA THR A 133 -9.17 -1.63 8.97
C THR A 133 -8.93 -2.49 7.74
N LEU A 134 -7.66 -2.72 7.40
CA LEU A 134 -7.24 -3.67 6.37
C LEU A 134 -6.85 -4.99 7.03
N LYS A 135 -7.54 -6.07 6.70
CA LYS A 135 -7.18 -7.43 7.09
C LYS A 135 -6.27 -8.05 6.05
N MET A 136 -5.24 -8.76 6.50
CA MET A 136 -4.34 -9.50 5.62
C MET A 136 -4.13 -10.92 6.16
N ASP A 137 -4.31 -11.91 5.30
CA ASP A 137 -3.98 -13.32 5.55
C ASP A 137 -2.84 -13.76 4.64
N GLN A 138 -1.77 -14.28 5.23
CA GLN A 138 -0.59 -14.79 4.53
C GLN A 138 -0.67 -16.30 4.24
N GLY A 139 -1.83 -16.93 4.46
CA GLY A 139 -2.05 -18.36 4.27
C GLY A 139 -1.60 -19.23 5.45
N SER A 140 -1.11 -18.62 6.53
CA SER A 140 -0.76 -19.31 7.78
C SER A 140 -1.97 -19.56 8.69
N GLY A 141 -3.16 -19.09 8.29
CA GLY A 141 -4.36 -19.07 9.12
C GLY A 141 -4.36 -17.97 10.18
N CYS A 142 -3.32 -17.13 10.22
CA CYS A 142 -3.24 -15.95 11.07
C CYS A 142 -3.63 -14.70 10.27
N ILE A 143 -4.75 -14.08 10.65
CA ILE A 143 -5.20 -12.82 10.05
C ILE A 143 -4.65 -11.65 10.85
N VAL A 144 -3.90 -10.79 10.18
CA VAL A 144 -3.36 -9.55 10.77
C VAL A 144 -4.25 -8.38 10.39
N GLU A 145 -4.63 -7.57 11.37
CA GLU A 145 -5.40 -6.35 11.16
C GLU A 145 -4.46 -5.13 11.16
N PHE A 146 -4.57 -4.32 10.13
CA PHE A 146 -3.79 -3.11 9.93
C PHE A 146 -4.71 -1.88 9.95
N PRO A 147 -4.64 -1.05 11.00
CA PRO A 147 -5.40 0.20 11.05
C PRO A 147 -4.79 1.21 10.08
N LEU A 148 -5.58 1.63 9.08
CA LEU A 148 -5.17 2.59 8.05
C LEU A 148 -4.87 3.98 8.62
N THR A 149 -5.47 4.32 9.76
CA THR A 149 -5.13 5.52 10.54
C THR A 149 -3.67 5.56 10.98
N ALA A 150 -3.03 4.39 11.18
CA ALA A 150 -1.65 4.28 11.64
C ALA A 150 -0.62 4.22 10.49
N VAL A 151 -1.05 4.40 9.23
CA VAL A 151 -0.13 4.51 8.09
C VAL A 151 0.56 5.85 8.14
N SER A 152 1.90 5.83 8.15
CA SER A 152 2.73 7.03 8.14
C SER A 152 3.07 7.47 6.72
N LYS A 153 3.31 6.52 5.81
CA LYS A 153 3.70 6.80 4.41
C LYS A 153 3.21 5.71 3.47
N VAL A 154 2.93 6.10 2.23
CA VAL A 154 2.81 5.17 1.11
C VAL A 154 3.68 5.70 -0.03
N TYR A 155 4.43 4.82 -0.66
CA TYR A 155 5.32 5.20 -1.76
C TYR A 155 5.56 4.03 -2.69
N ARG A 156 6.11 4.33 -3.88
CA ARG A 156 6.46 3.33 -4.90
C ARG A 156 7.98 3.24 -5.03
N ILE A 157 8.47 2.01 -5.19
CA ILE A 157 9.85 1.69 -5.56
C ILE A 157 9.80 0.94 -6.90
N VAL A 158 10.80 1.12 -7.76
CA VAL A 158 10.95 0.34 -8.99
C VAL A 158 12.14 -0.59 -8.84
N LYS A 159 11.95 -1.87 -9.12
CA LYS A 159 13.02 -2.86 -9.21
C LYS A 159 13.20 -3.21 -10.68
N GLN A 160 14.41 -3.02 -11.20
CA GLN A 160 14.76 -3.34 -12.59
C GLN A 160 16.04 -4.16 -12.56
N ASN A 161 16.01 -5.38 -13.12
CA ASN A 161 17.16 -6.30 -13.16
C ASN A 161 17.86 -6.43 -11.79
N GLU A 162 17.06 -6.68 -10.73
CA GLU A 162 17.50 -6.79 -9.33
C GLU A 162 18.05 -5.51 -8.68
N LYS A 163 18.16 -4.41 -9.43
CA LYS A 163 18.56 -3.09 -8.91
C LYS A 163 17.33 -2.28 -8.50
N TRP A 164 17.44 -1.60 -7.36
CA TRP A 164 16.37 -0.83 -6.75
C TRP A 164 16.50 0.66 -7.07
N TYR A 165 15.42 1.26 -7.56
CA TYR A 165 15.32 2.67 -7.92
C TYR A 165 14.17 3.33 -7.16
N SER A 166 14.46 4.44 -6.47
CA SER A 166 13.40 5.30 -5.91
C SER A 166 12.78 6.14 -7.03
N THR A 167 11.46 6.30 -7.03
CA THR A 167 10.68 6.93 -8.12
C THR A 167 10.85 8.45 -8.27
N GLY A 168 11.99 9.00 -7.85
CA GLY A 168 12.38 10.40 -8.06
C GLY A 168 13.58 10.59 -9.01
N ALA A 169 14.25 9.51 -9.42
CA ALA A 169 15.44 9.56 -10.26
C ALA A 169 15.31 8.52 -11.39
N MET A 170 14.67 8.89 -12.48
CA MET A 170 14.73 8.11 -13.73
C MET A 170 15.01 9.09 -14.86
N ASP A 171 16.28 9.12 -15.27
CA ASP A 171 16.70 9.66 -16.55
C ASP A 171 16.00 8.87 -17.66
N HIS A 172 15.37 9.57 -18.60
CA HIS A 172 14.52 9.04 -19.67
C HIS A 172 15.25 8.20 -20.74
N ASN A 173 16.38 7.55 -20.43
CA ASN A 173 17.27 6.99 -21.45
C ASN A 173 17.68 5.51 -21.28
N ALA A 174 16.97 4.73 -20.46
CA ALA A 174 17.17 3.28 -20.44
C ALA A 174 16.49 2.65 -21.67
N HIS A 175 17.29 2.37 -22.70
CA HIS A 175 16.90 1.63 -23.89
C HIS A 175 16.24 0.29 -23.53
N ASN A 176 15.20 0.00 -24.29
CA ASN A 176 14.29 -1.12 -24.17
C ASN A 176 15.02 -2.45 -24.45
N ASP A 177 15.52 -3.11 -23.41
CA ASP A 177 16.11 -4.45 -23.53
C ASP A 177 15.55 -5.35 -22.41
N GLY A 178 14.42 -6.00 -22.69
CA GLY A 178 13.88 -7.17 -21.96
C GLY A 178 13.71 -7.10 -20.43
N ALA A 179 13.85 -5.92 -19.80
CA ALA A 179 14.03 -5.81 -18.36
C ALA A 179 12.72 -6.08 -17.60
N ASN A 180 12.72 -7.13 -16.78
CA ASN A 180 11.68 -7.39 -15.78
C ASN A 180 11.65 -6.23 -14.78
N THR A 181 10.77 -5.26 -15.08
CA THR A 181 10.55 -4.08 -14.25
C THR A 181 9.37 -4.36 -13.34
N GLU A 182 9.63 -4.37 -12.03
CA GLU A 182 8.61 -4.55 -11.00
C GLU A 182 8.37 -3.21 -10.30
N HIS A 183 7.10 -2.92 -10.03
CA HIS A 183 6.66 -1.77 -9.27
C HIS A 183 6.20 -2.23 -7.90
N ILE A 184 6.84 -1.73 -6.86
CA ILE A 184 6.60 -2.16 -5.48
C ILE A 184 5.99 -1.00 -4.72
N VAL A 185 4.72 -1.13 -4.33
CA VAL A 185 4.03 -0.14 -3.50
C VAL A 185 4.19 -0.53 -2.04
N VAL A 186 4.86 0.33 -1.27
CA VAL A 186 5.12 0.13 0.16
C VAL A 186 4.13 0.95 0.97
N VAL A 187 3.39 0.29 1.85
CA VAL A 187 2.55 0.90 2.88
C VAL A 187 3.29 0.79 4.21
N GLU A 188 3.73 1.93 4.73
CA GLU A 188 4.52 2.03 5.95
C GLU A 188 3.64 2.42 7.13
N PHE A 189 3.61 1.56 8.15
CA PHE A 189 3.05 1.81 9.46
C PHE A 189 4.18 2.13 10.43
N LEU A 190 3.87 2.70 11.60
CA LEU A 190 4.87 3.07 12.62
C LEU A 190 5.90 1.98 12.95
N ARG A 191 5.52 0.70 12.85
CA ARG A 191 6.37 -0.45 13.22
C ARG A 191 6.46 -1.55 12.16
N ARG A 192 5.76 -1.41 11.03
CA ARG A 192 5.60 -2.48 10.03
C ARG A 192 5.54 -1.89 8.64
N LYS A 193 6.00 -2.65 7.65
CA LYS A 193 5.86 -2.31 6.23
C LYS A 193 5.18 -3.45 5.50
N ILE A 194 4.29 -3.12 4.58
CA ILE A 194 3.70 -4.07 3.64
C ILE A 194 4.15 -3.62 2.25
N ALA A 195 4.67 -4.54 1.45
CA ALA A 195 5.15 -4.25 0.10
C ALA A 195 4.34 -5.09 -0.90
N PHE A 196 3.55 -4.44 -1.73
CA PHE A 196 2.77 -5.06 -2.80
C PHE A 196 3.50 -4.95 -4.14
N VAL A 197 3.58 -6.05 -4.87
CA VAL A 197 4.31 -6.13 -6.14
C VAL A 197 3.34 -6.07 -7.31
N PHE A 198 3.68 -5.25 -8.30
CA PHE A 198 2.94 -5.08 -9.54
C PHE A 198 3.90 -5.18 -10.73
N THR A 199 3.48 -5.90 -11.78
CA THR A 199 4.20 -5.94 -13.06
C THR A 199 3.84 -4.78 -13.97
N GLU A 200 2.66 -4.19 -13.77
CA GLU A 200 2.13 -3.11 -14.59
C GLU A 200 2.24 -1.76 -13.85
N VAL A 201 2.85 -0.77 -14.51
CA VAL A 201 3.00 0.58 -13.97
C VAL A 201 1.65 1.23 -13.67
N GLU A 202 0.66 1.04 -14.54
CA GLU A 202 -0.68 1.61 -14.41
C GLU A 202 -1.44 1.03 -13.21
N ALA A 203 -1.31 -0.29 -12.99
CA ALA A 203 -1.89 -0.96 -11.83
C ALA A 203 -1.26 -0.44 -10.53
N ALA A 204 0.07 -0.31 -10.48
CA ALA A 204 0.78 0.21 -9.32
C ALA A 204 0.39 1.67 -9.00
N GLN A 205 0.26 2.51 -10.03
CA GLN A 205 -0.16 3.92 -9.88
C GLN A 205 -1.61 4.03 -9.38
N SER A 206 -2.51 3.25 -9.98
CA SER A 206 -3.92 3.22 -9.58
C SER A 206 -4.07 2.74 -8.14
N PHE A 207 -3.34 1.69 -7.77
CA PHE A 207 -3.31 1.18 -6.40
C PHE A 207 -2.77 2.24 -5.42
N LEU A 208 -1.61 2.83 -5.70
CA LEU A 208 -1.01 3.87 -4.86
C LEU A 208 -1.98 5.04 -4.63
N MET A 209 -2.54 5.58 -5.72
CA MET A 209 -3.50 6.69 -5.66
C MET A 209 -4.73 6.33 -4.82
N CYS A 210 -5.35 5.18 -5.07
CA CYS A 210 -6.56 4.79 -4.35
C CYS A 210 -6.29 4.47 -2.89
N MET A 211 -5.14 3.85 -2.59
CA MET A 211 -4.70 3.55 -1.23
C MET A 211 -4.43 4.85 -0.44
N GLU A 212 -3.78 5.84 -1.05
CA GLU A 212 -3.59 7.16 -0.42
C GLU A 212 -4.92 7.84 -0.08
N LEU A 213 -5.90 7.81 -1.00
CA LEU A 213 -7.22 8.37 -0.75
C LEU A 213 -7.92 7.66 0.41
N LEU A 214 -7.81 6.32 0.45
CA LEU A 214 -8.40 5.51 1.51
C LEU A 214 -7.75 5.82 2.88
N ILE A 215 -6.43 5.97 2.93
CA ILE A 215 -5.69 6.29 4.16
C ILE A 215 -6.04 7.68 4.68
N ARG A 216 -6.00 8.71 3.80
CA ARG A 216 -6.36 10.08 4.19
C ARG A 216 -7.76 10.14 4.77
N ARG A 217 -8.67 9.41 4.13
CA ARG A 217 -10.03 9.29 4.61
C ARG A 217 -10.06 8.64 6.00
N ALA A 218 -9.41 7.49 6.19
CA ALA A 218 -9.41 6.83 7.50
C ALA A 218 -8.87 7.76 8.60
N GLN A 219 -7.85 8.55 8.30
CA GLN A 219 -7.27 9.54 9.22
C GLN A 219 -8.24 10.68 9.57
N GLU A 220 -9.02 11.20 8.60
CA GLU A 220 -10.06 12.20 8.87
C GLU A 220 -11.11 11.73 9.89
N PHE A 221 -11.49 10.44 9.85
CA PHE A 221 -12.46 9.87 10.79
C PHE A 221 -11.83 9.34 12.08
N GLY A 222 -10.52 9.06 12.09
CA GLY A 222 -9.78 8.64 13.29
C GLY A 222 -9.55 9.77 14.29
N ASP A 223 -9.42 11.02 13.82
CA ASP A 223 -9.26 12.21 14.68
C ASP A 223 -10.58 12.69 15.30
N SER A 224 -11.68 11.95 15.12
CA SER A 224 -13.04 12.33 15.54
C SER A 224 -13.46 11.84 16.93
N GLU A 225 -12.57 11.24 17.74
CA GLU A 225 -12.89 10.86 19.13
C GLU A 225 -12.81 12.09 20.06
N PRO A 226 -13.93 12.54 20.67
CA PRO A 226 -13.93 13.63 21.63
C PRO A 226 -13.40 13.14 22.97
N SER A 227 -12.23 13.66 23.37
CA SER A 227 -11.76 13.62 24.75
C SER A 227 -12.62 14.53 25.66
N ASP A 228 -13.89 14.19 25.86
CA ASP A 228 -14.74 14.82 26.87
C ASP A 228 -14.72 13.99 28.16
N THR A 229 -13.63 14.12 28.92
CA THR A 229 -13.69 13.84 30.36
C THR A 229 -14.05 15.14 31.09
N PRO A 230 -15.23 15.22 31.75
CA PRO A 230 -15.56 16.41 32.52
C PRO A 230 -14.65 16.46 33.76
N HIS A 231 -13.77 17.46 33.80
CA HIS A 231 -13.10 17.85 35.03
C HIS A 231 -14.15 18.36 36.04
N ILE A 232 -14.65 17.46 36.87
CA ILE A 232 -15.39 17.80 38.09
C ILE A 232 -14.41 18.53 39.01
N LYS A 233 -14.51 19.86 39.05
CA LYS A 233 -13.91 20.67 40.11
C LYS A 233 -14.69 20.41 41.40
N ASN A 234 -14.17 19.52 42.24
CA ASN A 234 -14.62 19.38 43.62
C ASN A 234 -14.26 20.67 44.38
N ALA A 235 -15.22 21.58 44.50
CA ALA A 235 -15.17 22.64 45.50
C ALA A 235 -15.64 22.04 46.85
N ILE A 236 -14.67 21.55 47.64
CA ILE A 236 -14.90 21.29 49.06
C ILE A 236 -14.68 22.62 49.78
N ALA A 237 -15.76 23.37 50.03
CA ALA A 237 -15.77 24.43 51.02
C ALA A 237 -16.35 23.86 52.32
N ALA A 238 -15.49 23.74 53.33
CA ALA A 238 -15.82 23.27 54.68
C ALA A 238 -16.68 24.31 55.44
N PRO A 239 -17.47 23.90 56.45
CA PRO A 239 -18.32 24.80 57.21
C PRO A 239 -17.58 25.52 58.35
N SER A 240 -17.99 26.77 58.52
CA SER A 240 -18.09 27.60 59.73
C SER A 240 -17.33 27.20 61.00
N ARG A 241 -16.55 28.16 61.52
CA ARG A 241 -16.52 28.51 62.95
C ARG A 241 -16.35 30.01 63.13
#